data_AF-I3SQS1-F1
#
_entry.id   AF-I3SQS1-F1
#
_cell.length_a   1.000
_cell.length_b   1.000
_cell.length_c   1.000
_cell.angle_alpha   90.00
_cell.angle_beta   90.00
_cell.angle_gamma   90.00
#
_symmetry.space_group_name_H-M   'P 1'
#
loop_
_entity.id
_entity.type
_entity.pdbx_description
1 polymer ?
#
loop_
_entity_poly.entity_id
_entity_poly.type
_entity_poly.pdbx_seq_one_letter_code
_entity_poly.pdbx_strand_id
1 'polypeptide(L)'
;MEPVSNGEEPASWDELYNINLMPSELFLKFRKEVQGIRVGLNMEFHNAPSNEYQAKLVLKPLTPEWKWKLIYEPIHHDVRILSKKIPVTKFLNLQVGVGHNFQMHATGWKWKLATCLGGDGVSRIRNKTSLGLFPGFGIRFG
;
A
#
# COMPACT_ATOMS: atom_id res chain seq x y z
N MET A 1 39.59 47.30 -25.27
CA MET A 1 38.97 46.66 -24.08
C MET A 1 37.47 46.77 -24.26
N GLU A 2 36.83 45.71 -24.72
CA GLU A 2 35.38 45.60 -24.73
C GLU A 2 34.92 45.15 -23.35
N PRO A 3 33.83 45.70 -22.78
CA PRO A 3 33.25 45.17 -21.57
C PRO A 3 32.51 43.88 -21.90
N VAL A 4 33.00 42.76 -21.37
CA VAL A 4 32.28 41.48 -21.34
C VAL A 4 31.09 41.65 -20.39
N SER A 5 29.89 41.82 -20.93
CA SER A 5 28.66 41.70 -20.15
C SER A 5 28.40 40.21 -19.90
N ASN A 6 28.85 39.70 -18.75
CA ASN A 6 28.35 38.44 -18.21
C ASN A 6 26.87 38.64 -17.82
N GLY A 7 25.99 38.51 -18.80
CA GLY A 7 24.56 38.38 -18.58
C GLY A 7 24.26 36.95 -18.18
N GLU A 8 24.49 36.60 -16.91
CA GLU A 8 23.75 35.48 -16.32
C GLU A 8 22.28 35.94 -16.22
N GLU A 9 21.41 35.35 -17.04
CA GLU A 9 19.97 35.53 -16.90
C GLU A 9 19.57 35.19 -15.46
N PRO A 10 18.79 36.05 -14.76
CA PRO A 10 18.36 35.74 -13.41
C PRO A 10 17.52 34.46 -13.46
N ALA A 11 17.90 33.46 -12.66
CA ALA A 11 17.16 32.21 -12.52
C ALA A 11 15.67 32.52 -12.38
N SER A 12 14.86 31.91 -13.25
CA SER A 12 13.44 32.21 -13.31
C SER A 12 12.79 31.83 -11.97
N TRP A 13 11.79 32.60 -11.52
CA TRP A 13 11.10 32.31 -10.27
C TRP A 13 10.46 30.91 -10.24
N ASP A 14 10.14 30.36 -11.42
CA ASP A 14 9.67 28.98 -11.62
C ASP A 14 10.74 27.92 -11.34
N GLU A 15 12.03 28.23 -11.53
CA GLU A 15 13.15 27.36 -11.16
C GLU A 15 13.45 27.41 -9.65
N LEU A 16 13.23 28.56 -9.01
CA LEU A 16 13.47 28.75 -7.58
C LEU A 16 12.36 28.15 -6.70
N TYR A 17 11.12 28.06 -7.22
CA TYR A 17 9.96 27.61 -6.46
C TYR A 17 9.10 26.60 -7.24
N ASN A 18 9.57 25.36 -7.38
CA ASN A 18 8.73 24.26 -7.84
C ASN A 18 7.88 23.71 -6.69
N ILE A 19 6.65 24.22 -6.54
CA ILE A 19 5.67 23.66 -5.60
C ILE A 19 5.02 22.44 -6.26
N ASN A 20 5.63 21.27 -6.10
CA ASN A 20 5.05 20.02 -6.55
C ASN A 20 3.87 19.63 -5.62
N LEU A 21 2.65 20.00 -6.04
CA LEU A 21 1.40 19.66 -5.35
C LEU A 21 0.99 18.19 -5.50
N MET A 22 1.73 17.39 -6.27
CA MET A 22 1.39 16.00 -6.54
C MET A 22 1.80 15.12 -5.34
N PRO A 23 0.86 14.41 -4.69
CA PRO A 23 1.18 13.57 -3.56
C PRO A 23 2.17 12.48 -3.98
N SER A 24 3.23 12.30 -3.19
CA SER A 24 4.24 11.26 -3.43
C SER A 24 3.65 9.84 -3.40
N GLU A 25 2.57 9.66 -2.64
CA GLU A 25 1.83 8.40 -2.53
C GLU A 25 0.32 8.64 -2.51
N LEU A 26 -0.43 7.86 -3.28
CA LEU A 26 -1.90 7.86 -3.25
C LEU A 26 -2.41 6.43 -3.01
N PHE A 27 -3.21 6.26 -1.94
CA PHE A 27 -3.81 4.97 -1.60
C PHE A 27 -5.33 5.04 -1.68
N LEU A 28 -5.91 4.36 -2.67
CA LEU A 28 -7.35 4.21 -2.82
C LEU A 28 -7.76 2.80 -2.41
N LYS A 29 -8.60 2.69 -1.37
CA LYS A 29 -9.02 1.40 -0.81
C LYS A 29 -10.54 1.29 -0.79
N PHE A 30 -11.09 0.67 -1.83
CA PHE A 30 -12.51 0.35 -1.91
C PHE A 30 -12.78 -0.92 -1.13
N ARG A 31 -13.87 -0.95 -0.37
CA ARG A 31 -14.32 -2.13 0.37
C ARG A 31 -15.82 -2.26 0.27
N LYS A 32 -16.28 -3.44 -0.10
CA LYS A 32 -17.69 -3.80 -0.16
C LYS A 32 -17.90 -5.16 0.49
N GLU A 33 -18.99 -5.29 1.23
CA GLU A 33 -19.40 -6.56 1.81
C GLU A 33 -20.48 -7.17 0.91
N VAL A 34 -20.27 -8.43 0.53
CA VAL A 34 -21.16 -9.19 -0.36
C VAL A 34 -21.28 -10.59 0.21
N GLN A 35 -22.51 -11.00 0.55
CA GLN A 35 -22.83 -12.37 1.00
C GLN A 35 -21.87 -12.93 2.08
N GLY A 36 -21.52 -12.12 3.09
CA GLY A 36 -20.63 -12.56 4.18
C GLY A 36 -19.12 -12.55 3.83
N ILE A 37 -18.74 -12.05 2.66
CA ILE A 37 -17.36 -11.86 2.24
C ILE A 37 -17.09 -10.37 2.09
N ARG A 38 -15.99 -9.89 2.66
CA ARG A 38 -15.45 -8.57 2.41
C ARG A 38 -14.53 -8.61 1.20
N VAL A 39 -14.95 -7.92 0.15
CA VAL A 39 -14.16 -7.69 -1.06
C VAL A 39 -13.54 -6.30 -0.95
N GLY A 40 -12.24 -6.21 -1.21
CA GLY A 40 -11.51 -4.95 -1.22
C GLY A 40 -10.65 -4.80 -2.46
N LEU A 41 -10.68 -3.62 -3.08
CA LEU A 41 -9.75 -3.23 -4.13
C LEU A 41 -8.84 -2.15 -3.57
N ASN A 42 -7.56 -2.45 -3.44
CA ASN A 42 -6.53 -1.50 -3.05
C ASN A 42 -5.77 -1.08 -4.32
N MET A 43 -5.76 0.20 -4.62
CA MET A 43 -4.90 0.81 -5.63
C MET A 43 -3.92 1.73 -4.91
N GLU A 44 -2.64 1.52 -5.15
CA GLU A 44 -1.53 2.24 -4.52
C GLU A 44 -0.71 2.83 -5.67
N PHE A 45 -0.47 4.14 -5.63
CA PHE A 45 0.32 4.88 -6.62
C PHE A 45 1.48 5.55 -5.91
N HIS A 46 2.70 5.35 -6.42
CA HIS A 46 3.92 5.94 -5.91
C HIS A 46 4.56 6.77 -7.04
N ASN A 47 4.81 8.05 -6.78
CA ASN A 47 5.28 9.02 -7.79
C ASN A 47 6.82 9.15 -7.85
N ALA A 48 7.57 8.56 -6.92
CA ALA A 48 9.03 8.66 -6.87
C ALA A 48 9.67 7.39 -6.28
N PRO A 49 10.81 6.90 -6.81
CA PRO A 49 11.62 7.43 -7.94
C PRO A 49 11.14 6.98 -9.33
N SER A 50 10.23 6.01 -9.41
CA SER A 50 9.55 5.58 -10.64
C SER A 50 8.05 5.57 -10.39
N ASN A 51 7.24 5.97 -11.37
CA ASN A 51 5.78 5.85 -11.30
C ASN A 51 5.37 4.38 -11.17
N GLU A 52 5.25 3.89 -9.95
CA GLU A 52 4.84 2.53 -9.65
C GLU A 52 3.36 2.53 -9.25
N TYR A 53 2.58 1.70 -9.93
CA TYR A 53 1.17 1.49 -9.63
C TYR A 53 0.96 0.04 -9.21
N GLN A 54 0.26 -0.16 -8.10
CA GLN A 54 -0.05 -1.48 -7.60
C GLN A 54 -1.55 -1.60 -7.34
N ALA A 55 -2.17 -2.56 -8.02
CA ALA A 55 -3.55 -2.96 -7.75
C ALA A 55 -3.54 -4.29 -7.00
N LYS A 56 -4.38 -4.41 -5.95
CA LYS A 56 -4.59 -5.64 -5.18
C LYS A 56 -6.07 -5.86 -4.94
N LEU A 57 -6.58 -6.99 -5.41
CA LEU A 57 -7.88 -7.49 -4.99
C LEU A 57 -7.70 -8.33 -3.72
N VAL A 58 -8.51 -8.06 -2.71
CA VAL A 58 -8.47 -8.71 -1.41
C VAL A 58 -9.84 -9.28 -1.12
N LEU A 59 -9.93 -10.59 -0.91
CA LEU A 59 -11.13 -11.23 -0.42
C LEU A 59 -10.88 -11.79 0.98
N LYS A 60 -11.79 -11.49 1.89
CA LYS A 60 -11.71 -11.97 3.27
C LYS A 60 -13.11 -12.33 3.76
N PRO A 61 -13.34 -13.54 4.27
CA PRO A 61 -14.59 -13.87 4.94
C PRO A 61 -14.84 -12.98 6.17
N LEU A 62 -16.11 -12.69 6.43
CA LEU A 62 -16.56 -12.01 7.65
C LEU A 62 -16.83 -13.01 8.78
N THR A 63 -17.05 -14.29 8.45
CA THR A 63 -17.32 -15.34 9.42
C THR A 63 -16.10 -15.60 10.32
N PRO A 64 -16.31 -15.74 11.65
CA PRO A 64 -15.21 -15.96 12.60
C PRO A 64 -14.45 -17.26 12.36
N GLU A 65 -15.11 -18.27 11.81
CA GLU A 65 -14.55 -19.59 11.50
C GLU A 65 -13.57 -19.54 10.33
N TRP A 66 -13.84 -18.72 9.32
CA TRP A 66 -13.05 -18.70 8.09
C TRP A 66 -11.96 -17.63 8.16
N LYS A 67 -10.85 -18.04 8.75
CA LYS A 67 -9.70 -17.20 9.03
C LYS A 67 -8.68 -17.23 7.88
N TRP A 68 -9.12 -16.89 6.67
CA TRP A 68 -8.24 -16.75 5.50
C TRP A 68 -8.45 -15.41 4.79
N LYS A 69 -7.49 -15.07 3.92
CA LYS A 69 -7.54 -13.91 3.04
C LYS A 69 -6.91 -14.30 1.70
N LEU A 70 -7.67 -14.13 0.63
CA LEU A 70 -7.17 -14.24 -0.72
C LEU A 70 -6.71 -12.86 -1.19
N ILE A 71 -5.55 -12.82 -1.85
CA ILE A 71 -4.97 -11.63 -2.44
C ILE A 71 -4.63 -11.97 -3.87
N TYR A 72 -5.13 -11.17 -4.80
CA TYR A 72 -4.75 -11.23 -6.20
C TYR A 72 -4.11 -9.90 -6.59
N GLU A 73 -2.89 -9.96 -7.12
CA GLU A 73 -2.17 -8.81 -7.67
C GLU A 73 -2.11 -8.97 -9.19
N PRO A 74 -3.04 -8.35 -9.96
CA PRO A 74 -3.15 -8.57 -11.40
C PRO A 74 -1.89 -8.22 -12.18
N ILE A 75 -1.22 -7.12 -11.82
CA ILE A 75 0.00 -6.64 -12.51
C ILE A 75 1.18 -7.61 -12.32
N HIS A 76 1.27 -8.22 -11.14
CA HIS A 76 2.33 -9.18 -10.82
C HIS A 76 1.95 -10.62 -11.17
N HIS A 77 0.74 -10.83 -11.72
CA HIS A 77 0.16 -12.14 -12.00
C HIS A 77 0.29 -13.11 -10.80
N ASP A 78 0.12 -12.60 -9.58
CA ASP A 78 0.32 -13.35 -8.33
C ASP A 78 -0.99 -13.53 -7.58
N VAL A 79 -1.33 -14.78 -7.26
CA VAL A 79 -2.47 -15.14 -6.41
C VAL A 79 -1.93 -15.76 -5.13
N ARG A 80 -2.38 -15.26 -3.98
CA ARG A 80 -1.99 -15.74 -2.66
C ARG A 80 -3.20 -16.00 -1.79
N ILE A 81 -3.16 -17.12 -1.07
CA ILE A 81 -4.12 -17.44 -0.01
C ILE A 81 -3.33 -17.47 1.28
N LEU A 82 -3.66 -16.55 2.19
CA LEU A 82 -2.99 -16.40 3.48
C LEU A 82 -3.97 -16.70 4.61
N SER A 83 -3.48 -17.32 5.68
CA SER A 83 -4.21 -17.44 6.93
C SER A 83 -4.34 -16.08 7.62
N LYS A 84 -5.30 -15.97 8.54
CA LYS A 84 -5.30 -14.89 9.55
C LYS A 84 -4.03 -15.05 10.38
N LYS A 85 -3.48 -13.92 10.83
CA LYS A 85 -2.37 -13.91 11.79
C LYS A 85 -2.68 -14.83 12.97
N ILE A 86 -1.84 -15.84 13.14
CA ILE A 86 -1.82 -16.80 14.24
C ILE A 86 -0.91 -16.21 15.32
N PRO A 87 -1.44 -15.84 16.50
CA PRO A 87 -0.60 -15.40 17.59
C PRO A 87 0.21 -16.60 18.11
N VAL A 88 1.53 -16.56 17.92
CA VAL A 88 2.45 -17.58 18.46
C VAL A 88 2.80 -17.23 19.92
N THR A 89 2.96 -15.94 20.20
CA THR A 89 3.13 -15.40 21.55
C THR A 89 2.34 -14.10 21.70
N LYS A 90 2.39 -13.48 22.88
CA LYS A 90 1.80 -12.13 23.11
C LYS A 90 2.34 -11.08 22.14
N PHE A 91 3.56 -11.28 21.63
CA PHE A 91 4.26 -10.30 20.81
C PHE A 91 4.49 -10.75 19.36
N LEU A 92 4.36 -12.05 19.08
CA LEU A 92 4.72 -12.65 17.81
C LEU A 92 3.49 -13.18 17.09
N ASN A 93 3.32 -12.78 15.83
CA ASN A 93 2.25 -13.24 14.96
C ASN A 93 2.84 -13.93 13.73
N LEU A 94 2.44 -15.18 13.49
CA LEU A 94 2.76 -15.92 12.27
C LEU A 94 1.60 -15.86 11.31
N GLN A 95 1.87 -15.54 10.05
CA GLN A 95 0.94 -15.70 8.95
C GLN A 95 1.56 -16.67 7.96
N VAL A 96 0.79 -17.66 7.53
CA VAL A 96 1.23 -18.67 6.56
C VAL A 96 0.25 -18.74 5.40
N GLY A 97 0.66 -19.31 4.29
CA GLY A 97 -0.16 -19.38 3.11
C GLY A 97 0.58 -19.96 1.93
N VAL A 98 -0.11 -20.01 0.81
CA VAL A 98 0.42 -20.47 -0.48
C VAL A 98 0.22 -19.37 -1.50
N GLY A 99 1.22 -19.16 -2.34
CA GLY A 99 1.16 -18.24 -3.46
C GLY A 99 1.52 -18.93 -4.75
N HIS A 100 0.89 -18.52 -5.84
CA HIS A 100 1.24 -18.91 -7.19
C HIS A 100 1.43 -17.67 -8.05
N ASN A 101 2.60 -17.56 -8.66
CA ASN A 101 2.90 -16.55 -9.65
C ASN A 101 2.77 -17.19 -11.04
N PHE A 102 1.78 -16.74 -11.81
CA PHE A 102 1.50 -17.28 -13.14
C PHE A 102 2.55 -16.87 -14.18
N GLN A 103 3.22 -15.74 -14.01
CA GLN A 103 4.28 -15.29 -14.92
C GLN A 103 5.54 -16.14 -14.78
N MET A 104 5.89 -16.53 -13.55
CA MET A 104 7.05 -17.38 -13.26
C MET A 104 6.70 -18.88 -13.22
N HIS A 105 5.43 -19.24 -13.42
CA HIS A 105 4.89 -20.60 -13.26
C HIS A 105 5.31 -21.27 -11.93
N ALA A 106 5.41 -20.49 -10.86
CA ALA A 106 5.99 -20.94 -9.60
C ALA A 106 4.95 -20.89 -8.47
N THR A 107 4.74 -22.04 -7.82
CA THR A 107 3.98 -22.13 -6.56
C THR A 107 4.95 -22.20 -5.39
N GLY A 108 4.70 -21.42 -4.35
CA GLY A 108 5.55 -21.40 -3.17
C GLY A 108 4.79 -21.16 -1.88
N TRP A 109 5.38 -21.64 -0.79
CA TRP A 109 4.95 -21.30 0.56
C TRP A 109 5.22 -19.82 0.84
N LYS A 110 4.21 -19.12 1.35
CA LYS A 110 4.30 -17.75 1.81
C LYS A 110 4.14 -17.74 3.32
N TRP A 111 5.13 -17.25 4.03
CA TRP A 111 5.03 -17.07 5.48
C TRP A 111 5.55 -15.69 5.85
N LYS A 112 4.99 -15.12 6.91
CA LYS A 112 5.35 -13.82 7.45
C LYS A 112 5.29 -13.88 8.96
N LEU A 113 6.43 -13.64 9.59
CA LEU A 113 6.53 -13.45 11.03
C LEU A 113 6.50 -11.95 11.33
N ALA A 114 5.60 -11.51 12.20
CA ALA A 114 5.45 -10.11 12.55
C ALA A 114 5.43 -9.96 14.08
N THR A 115 6.35 -9.14 14.60
CA THR A 115 6.39 -8.74 16.01
C THR A 115 5.61 -7.44 16.22
N CYS A 116 4.96 -7.27 17.37
CA CYS A 116 4.46 -5.97 17.82
C CYS A 116 5.44 -5.22 18.74
N LEU A 117 6.59 -5.81 19.04
CA LEU A 117 7.75 -5.14 19.63
C LEU A 117 8.56 -4.54 18.47
N GLY A 118 8.35 -3.26 18.17
CA GLY A 118 8.95 -2.60 17.01
C GLY A 118 10.47 -2.49 17.08
N GLY A 119 11.13 -2.58 15.91
CA GLY A 119 12.54 -2.26 15.70
C GLY A 119 12.76 -1.85 14.23
N ASP A 120 13.30 -0.66 14.02
CA ASP A 120 13.63 0.07 12.77
C ASP A 120 12.50 0.55 11.86
N GLY A 121 11.42 0.96 12.50
CA GLY A 121 10.35 1.71 11.85
C GLY A 121 9.26 1.90 12.87
N VAL A 122 9.37 2.98 13.65
CA VAL A 122 8.37 3.44 14.61
C VAL A 122 7.00 3.10 14.05
N SER A 123 6.24 2.23 14.72
CA SER A 123 4.79 2.23 14.64
C SER A 123 4.37 3.58 15.20
N ARG A 124 4.58 4.63 14.41
CA ARG A 124 4.10 5.96 14.68
C ARG A 124 2.62 5.71 14.63
N ILE A 125 1.98 5.72 15.79
CA ILE A 125 0.55 5.96 15.88
C ILE A 125 0.39 7.36 15.26
N ARG A 126 0.41 7.41 13.93
CA ARG A 126 -0.11 8.52 13.17
C ARG A 126 -1.58 8.44 13.50
N ASN A 127 -2.05 9.38 14.31
CA ASN A 127 -3.47 9.67 14.45
C ASN A 127 -3.98 9.94 13.03
N LYS A 128 -4.39 8.85 12.38
CA LYS A 128 -4.86 8.84 11.01
C LYS A 128 -6.28 9.37 11.08
N THR A 129 -6.44 10.67 10.88
CA THR A 129 -7.74 11.31 10.83
C THR A 129 -8.52 10.68 9.67
N SER A 130 -9.60 9.97 9.98
CA SER A 130 -10.51 9.42 8.99
C SER A 130 -11.75 10.30 8.90
N LEU A 131 -11.93 10.95 7.76
CA LEU A 131 -13.16 11.66 7.42
C LEU A 131 -14.04 10.71 6.59
N GLY A 132 -15.14 10.24 7.15
CA GLY A 132 -16.15 9.51 6.39
C GLY A 132 -17.01 10.49 5.60
N LEU A 133 -17.02 10.38 4.27
CA LEU A 133 -17.80 11.27 3.41
C LEU A 133 -19.15 10.64 3.05
N PHE A 134 -19.18 9.34 2.74
CA PHE A 134 -20.40 8.58 2.49
C PHE A 134 -20.16 7.07 2.75
N PRO A 135 -21.21 6.23 2.87
CA PRO A 135 -21.05 4.81 3.18
C PRO A 135 -20.07 4.11 2.24
N GLY A 136 -18.98 3.56 2.79
CA GLY A 136 -17.94 2.86 2.03
C GLY A 136 -16.79 3.73 1.51
N PHE A 137 -16.85 5.06 1.65
CA PHE A 137 -15.79 5.98 1.27
C PHE A 137 -15.37 6.88 2.44
N GLY A 138 -14.09 6.81 2.78
CA GLY A 138 -13.50 7.65 3.80
C GLY A 138 -12.11 8.08 3.39
N ILE A 139 -11.81 9.36 3.56
CA ILE A 139 -10.48 9.90 3.31
C ILE A 139 -9.68 9.80 4.59
N ARG A 140 -8.44 9.33 4.48
CA ARG A 140 -7.57 9.14 5.63
C ARG A 140 -6.27 9.90 5.41
N PHE A 141 -6.03 10.88 6.27
CA PHE A 141 -4.81 11.68 6.28
C PHE A 141 -3.96 11.29 7.49
N GLY A 142 -2.65 11.13 7.30
CA GLY A 142 -1.74 10.72 8.37
C GLY A 142 -0.38 10.28 7.87
#